data_AF-A0A930VII6-F1
#
_entry.id   AF-A0A930VII6-F1
#
_cell.length_a   1.000
_cell.length_b   1.000
_cell.length_c   1.000
_cell.angle_alpha   90.00
_cell.angle_beta   90.00
_cell.angle_gamma   90.00
#
_symmetry.space_group_name_H-M   'P 1'
#
loop_
_entity.id
_entity.type
_entity.pdbx_description
1 polymer ?
#
loop_
_entity_poly.entity_id
_entity_poly.type
_entity_poly.pdbx_seq_one_letter_code
_entity_poly.pdbx_strand_id
1 'polypeptide(L)'
;MLKTAAVCSVLLGLGFGIPCLFGLLHFARTHQVWTFLGFPTYGGGPFESWGFPTSVPLLAGYLLVCLLEVAVGVALWFGAPHAAAYSLALLPLEAVFWVGFALPLGPPLGIARVVLALLA
;
A
#
# COMPACT_ATOMS: atom_id res chain seq x y z
N MET A 1 18.70 0.94 12.34
CA MET A 1 17.49 1.72 11.97
C MET A 1 16.26 0.87 11.64
N LEU A 2 16.32 -0.48 11.79
CA LEU A 2 15.25 -1.41 11.40
C LEU A 2 13.89 -1.14 12.05
N LYS A 3 13.85 -0.78 13.33
CA LYS A 3 12.58 -0.48 14.02
C LYS A 3 11.86 0.73 13.44
N THR A 4 12.59 1.75 13.01
CA THR A 4 12.00 2.93 12.33
C THR A 4 11.49 2.54 10.95
N ALA A 5 12.26 1.76 10.18
CA ALA A 5 11.81 1.22 8.90
C ALA A 5 10.54 0.37 9.05
N ALA A 6 10.48 -0.47 10.08
CA ALA A 6 9.32 -1.27 10.42
C ALA A 6 8.08 -0.42 10.72
N VAL A 7 8.23 0.66 11.50
CA VAL A 7 7.12 1.60 11.76
C VAL A 7 6.62 2.25 10.48
N CYS A 8 7.52 2.72 9.60
CA CYS A 8 7.14 3.26 8.30
C CYS A 8 6.34 2.25 7.46
N SER A 9 6.82 1.00 7.42
CA SER A 9 6.18 -0.11 6.70
C SER A 9 4.78 -0.41 7.25
N VAL A 10 4.64 -0.54 8.58
CA VAL A 10 3.34 -0.82 9.21
C VAL A 10 2.37 0.35 9.02
N LEU A 11 2.83 1.60 9.14
CA LEU A 11 1.99 2.77 8.92
C LEU A 11 1.50 2.88 7.47
N LEU A 12 2.36 2.58 6.49
CA LEU A 12 1.97 2.49 5.08
C LEU A 12 0.93 1.39 4.87
N GLY A 13 1.25 0.17 5.31
CA GLY A 13 0.42 -1.01 5.10
C GLY A 13 -0.95 -0.89 5.75
N LEU A 14 -1.04 -0.38 6.99
CA LEU A 14 -2.33 -0.16 7.65
C LEU A 14 -3.04 1.10 7.16
N GLY A 15 -2.30 2.19 6.97
CA GLY A 15 -2.83 3.49 6.58
C GLY A 15 -3.50 3.46 5.21
N PHE A 16 -2.97 2.66 4.28
CA PHE A 16 -3.63 2.39 3.00
C PHE A 16 -4.42 1.08 2.99
N GLY A 17 -4.04 0.05 3.73
CA GLY A 17 -4.75 -1.23 3.71
C GLY A 17 -6.14 -1.16 4.32
N ILE A 18 -6.32 -0.44 5.44
CA ILE A 18 -7.62 -0.33 6.10
C ILE A 18 -8.63 0.41 5.20
N PRO A 19 -8.32 1.60 4.65
CA PRO A 19 -9.22 2.24 3.71
C PRO A 19 -9.45 1.42 2.44
N CYS A 20 -8.43 0.71 1.95
CA CYS A 20 -8.56 -0.16 0.78
C CYS A 20 -9.55 -1.31 1.02
N LEU A 21 -9.54 -1.93 2.19
CA LEU A 21 -10.49 -2.99 2.54
C LEU A 21 -11.93 -2.46 2.56
N PHE A 22 -12.18 -1.32 3.20
CA PHE A 22 -13.50 -0.71 3.22
C PHE A 22 -13.95 -0.25 1.83
N GLY A 23 -13.04 0.36 1.06
CA GLY A 23 -13.28 0.75 -0.32
C GLY A 23 -13.63 -0.44 -1.22
N LEU A 24 -12.90 -1.54 -1.11
CA LEU A 24 -13.16 -2.78 -1.84
C LEU A 24 -14.53 -3.36 -1.49
N LEU A 25 -14.85 -3.49 -0.21
CA LEU A 25 -16.14 -4.04 0.23
C LEU A 25 -17.32 -3.14 -0.16
N HIS A 26 -17.16 -1.82 -0.07
CA HIS A 26 -18.17 -0.86 -0.48
C HIS A 26 -18.40 -0.94 -1.99
N PHE A 27 -17.33 -0.81 -2.79
CA PHE A 27 -17.40 -0.82 -4.24
C PHE A 27 -17.96 -2.15 -4.77
N ALA A 28 -17.58 -3.28 -4.18
CA ALA A 28 -18.10 -4.60 -4.57
C ALA A 28 -19.62 -4.74 -4.33
N ARG A 29 -20.20 -3.94 -3.43
CA ARG A 29 -21.65 -3.97 -3.12
C ARG A 29 -22.44 -2.90 -3.86
N THR A 30 -21.88 -1.70 -4.00
CA THR A 30 -22.60 -0.50 -4.48
C THR A 30 -22.19 -0.07 -5.87
N HIS A 31 -21.06 -0.57 -6.38
CA HIS A 31 -20.40 -0.07 -7.60
C HIS A 31 -20.07 1.43 -7.53
N GLN A 32 -19.97 1.99 -6.33
CA GLN A 32 -19.61 3.39 -6.08
C GLN A 32 -18.26 3.48 -5.40
N VAL A 33 -17.50 4.54 -5.68
CA VAL A 33 -16.23 4.83 -5.01
C VAL A 33 -16.52 5.24 -3.57
N TRP A 34 -15.82 4.62 -2.62
CA TRP A 34 -15.98 4.96 -1.22
C TRP A 34 -15.26 6.27 -0.89
N THR A 35 -15.95 7.18 -0.22
CA THR A 35 -15.39 8.44 0.25
C THR A 35 -14.87 8.30 1.68
N PHE A 36 -13.60 8.60 1.90
CA PHE A 36 -12.97 8.62 3.22
C PHE A 36 -12.49 10.04 3.54
N LEU A 37 -12.94 10.59 4.67
CA LEU A 37 -12.66 11.99 5.07
C LEU A 37 -13.02 13.05 4.00
N GLY A 38 -14.04 12.77 3.18
CA GLY A 38 -14.49 13.66 2.10
C GLY A 38 -13.71 13.49 0.78
N PHE A 39 -12.74 12.58 0.72
CA PHE A 39 -11.96 12.31 -0.49
C PHE A 39 -12.37 10.98 -1.13
N PRO A 40 -12.48 10.90 -2.47
CA PRO A 40 -12.74 9.64 -3.16
C PRO A 40 -11.53 8.71 -3.01
N THR A 41 -11.68 7.63 -2.25
CA THR A 41 -10.58 6.73 -1.93
C THR A 41 -10.28 5.86 -3.16
N TYR A 42 -9.02 5.86 -3.63
CA TYR A 42 -8.57 5.09 -4.80
C TYR A 42 -9.25 5.46 -6.14
N GLY A 43 -9.84 6.67 -6.21
CA GLY A 43 -10.36 7.27 -7.44
C GLY A 43 -9.46 8.42 -7.94
N GLY A 44 -9.64 8.85 -9.18
CA GLY A 44 -8.89 9.94 -9.81
C GLY A 44 -7.52 9.56 -10.35
N GLY A 45 -7.13 8.29 -10.26
CA GLY A 45 -5.86 7.76 -10.78
C GLY A 45 -5.99 7.08 -12.15
N PRO A 46 -4.86 6.75 -12.82
CA PRO A 46 -4.85 6.08 -14.12
C PRO A 46 -5.71 4.80 -14.19
N PHE A 47 -5.83 4.05 -13.10
CA PHE A 47 -6.66 2.84 -13.06
C PHE A 47 -8.15 3.09 -13.25
N GLU A 48 -8.64 4.31 -12.99
CA GLU A 48 -10.04 4.65 -13.25
C GLU A 48 -10.38 4.56 -14.74
N SER A 49 -9.40 4.86 -15.62
CA SER A 49 -9.58 4.78 -17.08
C SER A 49 -9.77 3.34 -17.61
N TRP A 50 -9.43 2.32 -16.83
CA TRP A 50 -9.58 0.91 -17.21
C TRP A 50 -10.98 0.36 -16.92
N GLY A 51 -11.80 1.13 -16.21
CA GLY A 51 -13.22 0.87 -16.01
C GLY A 51 -13.56 -0.09 -14.87
N PHE A 52 -14.85 -0.06 -14.49
CA PHE A 52 -15.44 -0.78 -13.35
C PHE A 52 -15.08 -2.27 -13.20
N PRO A 53 -15.01 -3.09 -14.26
CA PRO A 53 -14.72 -4.53 -14.12
C PRO A 53 -13.33 -4.80 -13.53
N THR A 54 -12.39 -3.89 -13.71
CA THR A 54 -11.00 -4.04 -13.23
C THR A 54 -10.77 -3.44 -11.84
N SER A 55 -11.68 -2.60 -11.34
CA SER A 55 -11.49 -1.88 -10.07
C SER A 55 -11.45 -2.82 -8.86
N VAL A 56 -12.32 -3.84 -8.82
CA VAL A 56 -12.34 -4.85 -7.74
C VAL A 56 -11.04 -5.66 -7.68
N PRO A 57 -10.57 -6.30 -8.77
CA PRO A 57 -9.31 -7.05 -8.72
C PRO A 57 -8.09 -6.15 -8.45
N LEU A 58 -8.09 -4.89 -8.92
CA LEU A 58 -7.02 -3.93 -8.61
C LEU A 58 -6.99 -3.55 -7.13
N LEU A 59 -8.15 -3.26 -6.54
CA LEU A 59 -8.26 -2.97 -5.09
C LEU A 59 -7.89 -4.19 -4.25
N ALA A 60 -8.31 -5.40 -4.65
CA ALA A 60 -7.92 -6.63 -3.97
C ALA A 60 -6.41 -6.90 -4.07
N GLY A 61 -5.83 -6.67 -5.26
CA GLY A 61 -4.39 -6.76 -5.47
C GLY A 61 -3.62 -5.76 -4.60
N TYR A 62 -4.08 -4.52 -4.52
CA TYR A 62 -3.44 -3.52 -3.66
C TYR A 62 -3.58 -3.82 -2.18
N LEU A 63 -4.74 -4.32 -1.74
CA LEU A 63 -4.92 -4.80 -0.38
C LEU A 63 -3.91 -5.90 -0.04
N LEU A 64 -3.64 -6.84 -0.96
CA LEU A 64 -2.60 -7.84 -0.78
C LEU A 64 -1.22 -7.20 -0.64
N VAL A 65 -0.89 -6.19 -1.44
CA VAL A 65 0.36 -5.42 -1.29
C VAL A 65 0.45 -4.78 0.09
N CYS A 66 -0.62 -4.16 0.57
CA CYS A 66 -0.68 -3.58 1.92
C CYS A 66 -0.46 -4.63 3.03
N LEU A 67 -1.00 -5.84 2.87
CA LEU A 67 -0.77 -6.93 3.82
C LEU A 67 0.69 -7.41 3.80
N LEU A 68 1.28 -7.53 2.61
CA LEU A 68 2.71 -7.84 2.46
C LEU A 68 3.57 -6.73 3.08
N GLU A 69 3.16 -5.48 2.96
CA GLU A 69 3.84 -4.33 3.54
C GLU A 69 3.85 -4.38 5.08
N VAL A 70 2.73 -4.77 5.69
CA VAL A 70 2.68 -5.03 7.14
C VAL A 70 3.58 -6.20 7.51
N ALA A 71 3.57 -7.29 6.73
CA ALA A 71 4.41 -8.46 6.98
C ALA A 71 5.91 -8.11 6.91
N VAL A 72 6.33 -7.29 5.94
CA VAL A 72 7.70 -6.74 5.85
C VAL A 72 8.01 -5.90 7.09
N GLY A 73 7.09 -5.04 7.52
CA GLY A 73 7.25 -4.24 8.74
C GLY A 73 7.46 -5.10 9.98
N VAL A 74 6.67 -6.15 10.14
CA VAL A 74 6.82 -7.12 11.23
C VAL A 74 8.16 -7.86 11.15
N ALA A 75 8.57 -8.30 9.94
CA ALA A 75 9.85 -8.96 9.72
C ALA A 75 11.04 -8.05 10.05
N LEU A 76 10.99 -6.77 9.66
CA LEU A 76 11.98 -5.75 10.00
C LEU A 76 12.02 -5.51 11.52
N TRP A 77 10.86 -5.50 12.19
CA TRP A 77 10.77 -5.28 13.63
C TRP A 77 11.45 -6.39 14.44
N PHE A 78 11.28 -7.64 14.02
CA PHE A 78 11.90 -8.81 14.65
C PHE A 78 13.31 -9.12 14.13
N GLY A 79 13.83 -8.35 13.16
CA GLY A 79 15.16 -8.56 12.60
C GLY A 79 15.28 -9.87 11.82
N ALA A 80 14.21 -10.29 11.14
CA ALA A 80 14.22 -11.51 10.34
C ALA A 80 15.27 -11.44 9.20
N PRO A 81 15.90 -12.58 8.86
CA PRO A 81 16.86 -12.61 7.75
C PRO A 81 16.18 -12.19 6.44
N HIS A 82 16.88 -11.41 5.63
CA HIS A 82 16.41 -10.88 4.33
C HIS A 82 15.27 -9.85 4.38
N ALA A 83 14.85 -9.37 5.55
CA ALA A 83 13.76 -8.39 5.65
C ALA A 83 14.01 -7.10 4.83
N ALA A 84 15.25 -6.62 4.75
CA ALA A 84 15.62 -5.48 3.91
C ALA A 84 15.49 -5.79 2.41
N ALA A 85 15.82 -7.02 1.98
CA ALA A 85 15.66 -7.44 0.59
C ALA A 85 14.17 -7.53 0.21
N TYR A 86 13.32 -8.03 1.10
CA TYR A 86 11.87 -8.04 0.88
C TYR A 86 11.29 -6.63 0.79
N SER A 87 11.76 -5.69 1.62
CA SER A 87 11.35 -4.29 1.56
C SER A 87 11.68 -3.64 0.21
N LEU A 88 12.87 -3.93 -0.33
CA LEU A 88 13.29 -3.47 -1.65
C LEU A 88 12.48 -4.14 -2.78
N ALA A 89 12.25 -5.45 -2.69
CA ALA A 89 11.53 -6.21 -3.70
C ALA A 89 10.04 -5.82 -3.80
N LEU A 90 9.45 -5.35 -2.70
CA LEU A 90 8.04 -4.93 -2.66
C LEU A 90 7.82 -3.54 -3.29
N LEU A 91 8.84 -2.67 -3.26
CA LEU A 91 8.76 -1.28 -3.70
C LEU A 91 8.25 -1.08 -5.15
N PRO A 92 8.68 -1.87 -6.16
CA PRO A 92 8.17 -1.71 -7.53
C PRO A 92 6.68 -2.02 -7.64
N LEU A 93 6.20 -3.02 -6.88
CA LEU A 93 4.80 -3.41 -6.87
C LEU A 93 3.95 -2.31 -6.21
N GLU A 94 4.42 -1.77 -5.09
CA GLU A 94 3.78 -0.63 -4.44
C GLU A 94 3.72 0.60 -5.35
N ALA A 95 4.82 0.90 -6.06
CA ALA A 95 4.91 2.04 -6.96
C ALA A 95 3.85 1.99 -8.08
N VAL A 96 3.60 0.80 -8.66
CA VAL A 96 2.55 0.61 -9.66
C VAL A 96 1.18 1.01 -9.09
N PHE A 97 0.86 0.57 -7.87
CA PHE A 97 -0.43 0.91 -7.25
C PHE A 97 -0.50 2.36 -6.76
N TRP A 98 0.59 2.92 -6.25
CA TRP A 98 0.63 4.34 -5.85
C TRP A 98 0.40 5.26 -7.04
N VAL A 99 1.03 4.96 -8.19
CA VAL A 99 0.79 5.70 -9.43
C VAL A 99 -0.63 5.45 -9.92
N GLY A 100 -1.06 4.18 -9.99
CA GLY A 100 -2.35 3.78 -10.54
C GLY A 100 -3.56 4.33 -9.76
N PHE A 101 -3.45 4.48 -8.45
CA PHE A 101 -4.47 5.07 -7.58
C PHE A 101 -4.19 6.52 -7.17
N ALA A 102 -3.16 7.16 -7.74
CA ALA A 102 -2.76 8.54 -7.44
C ALA A 102 -2.56 8.83 -5.93
N LEU A 103 -1.83 7.95 -5.23
CA LEU A 103 -1.58 8.03 -3.79
C LEU A 103 -0.29 8.83 -3.49
N PRO A 104 -0.36 10.12 -3.11
CA PRO A 104 0.82 10.98 -3.04
C PRO A 104 1.76 10.65 -1.87
N LEU A 105 1.23 10.05 -0.79
CA LEU A 105 2.02 9.73 0.41
C LEU A 105 2.73 8.37 0.33
N GLY A 106 2.37 7.51 -0.61
CA GLY A 106 2.97 6.18 -0.77
C GLY A 106 4.47 6.25 -1.08
N PRO A 107 4.88 6.88 -2.20
CA PRO A 107 6.28 6.90 -2.63
C PRO A 107 7.27 7.48 -1.60
N PRO A 108 7.01 8.64 -0.95
CA PRO A 108 7.95 9.20 0.02
C PRO A 108 8.20 8.28 1.22
N LEU A 109 7.13 7.68 1.77
CA LEU A 109 7.24 6.77 2.91
C LEU A 109 7.90 5.43 2.52
N GLY A 110 7.63 4.93 1.31
CA GLY A 110 8.24 3.70 0.81
C GLY A 110 9.75 3.86 0.62
N ILE A 111 10.18 4.99 0.05
CA ILE A 111 11.59 5.35 -0.08
C ILE A 111 12.23 5.49 1.31
N ALA A 112 11.59 6.22 2.23
CA ALA A 112 12.10 6.39 3.60
C ALA A 112 12.32 5.04 4.28
N ARG A 113 11.36 4.11 4.18
CA ARG A 113 11.46 2.75 4.70
C ARG A 113 12.67 2.01 4.11
N VAL A 114 12.84 2.00 2.78
CA VAL A 114 13.95 1.27 2.13
C VAL A 114 15.30 1.86 2.52
N VAL A 115 15.43 3.18 2.54
CA VAL A 115 16.66 3.86 2.99
C VAL A 115 16.97 3.49 4.44
N LEU A 116 15.98 3.55 5.34
CA LEU A 116 16.15 3.18 6.74
C LEU A 116 16.48 1.69 6.92
N ALA A 117 15.97 0.80 6.07
CA ALA A 117 16.25 -0.63 6.13
C ALA A 117 17.67 -0.97 5.63
N LEU A 118 18.17 -0.27 4.61
CA LEU A 118 19.51 -0.47 4.06
C LEU A 118 20.63 0.15 4.92
N LEU A 119 20.31 1.21 5.67
CA LEU A 119 21.25 1.88 6.59
C LEU A 119 21.32 1.22 7.98
N ALA A 120 20.57 0.14 8.21
CA ALA A 120 20.42 -0.49 9.51
C ALA A 120 21.32 -1.71 9.69
#